data_AF-A0A5A9XDN6-F1
#
_entry.id   AF-A0A5A9XDN6-F1
#
_cell.length_a   1.000
_cell.length_b   1.000
_cell.length_c   1.000
_cell.angle_alpha   90.00
_cell.angle_beta   90.00
_cell.angle_gamma   90.00
#
_symmetry.space_group_name_H-M   'P 1'
#
loop_
_entity.id
_entity.type
_entity.pdbx_description
1 polymer ?
#
loop_
_entity_poly.entity_id
_entity_poly.type
_entity_poly.pdbx_seq_one_letter_code
_entity_poly.pdbx_strand_id
1 'polypeptide(L)'
;MSERRFMYLALSVCLIWLATGCDPVTRHKALTSILDGYPTLPPVEEICREHEERAKAVCLQQKTASVPLSPTAARGSEHNPYKEKLCNSCHKADKGGGSGGEDGLLIKPREYLCVTCHKDLLTKRFQHGPAAVGDCLACHLPHTSANPALLNTKKEALCVKCHTERRKAVRMHDLFVEKGITCDNCHDPHSGDSIYFLK
;
A
#
# COMPACT_ATOMS: atom_id res chain seq x y z
N MET A 1 -40.74 -26.43 -17.86
CA MET A 1 -40.09 -25.60 -16.81
C MET A 1 -40.53 -24.17 -17.02
N SER A 2 -41.25 -23.55 -16.07
CA SER A 2 -41.88 -22.24 -16.30
C SER A 2 -40.85 -21.12 -16.42
N GLU A 3 -41.12 -20.11 -17.25
CA GLU A 3 -40.26 -18.95 -17.54
C GLU A 3 -39.75 -18.25 -16.27
N ARG A 4 -40.54 -18.29 -15.19
CA ARG A 4 -40.15 -17.79 -13.87
C ARG A 4 -38.91 -18.49 -13.31
N ARG A 5 -38.78 -19.80 -13.47
CA ARG A 5 -37.61 -20.57 -13.00
C ARG A 5 -36.34 -20.19 -13.76
N PHE A 6 -36.45 -19.90 -15.05
CA PHE A 6 -35.32 -19.43 -15.86
C PHE A 6 -34.88 -18.02 -15.43
N MET A 7 -35.84 -17.13 -15.17
CA MET A 7 -35.56 -15.78 -14.65
C MET A 7 -34.86 -15.81 -13.28
N TYR A 8 -35.32 -16.65 -12.35
CA TYR A 8 -34.66 -16.78 -11.04
C TYR A 8 -33.25 -17.38 -11.13
N LEU A 9 -33.01 -18.32 -12.06
CA LEU A 9 -31.69 -18.87 -12.33
C LEU A 9 -30.74 -17.84 -12.95
N ALA A 10 -31.23 -17.02 -13.89
CA ALA A 10 -30.44 -15.96 -14.48
C ALA A 10 -30.06 -14.88 -13.45
N LEU A 11 -30.99 -14.53 -12.55
CA LEU A 11 -30.75 -13.56 -11.50
C LEU A 11 -29.74 -14.07 -10.46
N SER A 12 -29.82 -15.34 -10.08
CA SER A 12 -28.88 -15.95 -9.13
C SER A 12 -27.48 -16.10 -9.71
N VAL A 13 -27.35 -16.46 -11.00
CA VAL A 13 -26.05 -16.51 -11.69
C VAL A 13 -25.41 -15.12 -11.81
N CYS A 14 -26.21 -14.08 -12.09
CA CYS A 14 -25.71 -12.70 -12.17
C CYS A 14 -25.22 -12.18 -10.81
N LEU A 15 -25.96 -12.47 -9.73
CA LEU A 15 -25.55 -12.15 -8.36
C LEU A 15 -24.28 -12.90 -7.93
N ILE A 16 -24.14 -14.17 -8.32
CA ILE A 16 -22.92 -14.94 -8.08
C ILE A 16 -21.74 -14.33 -8.83
N TRP A 17 -21.91 -13.93 -10.10
CA TRP A 17 -20.84 -13.33 -10.91
C TRP A 17 -20.34 -11.99 -10.35
N LEU A 18 -21.24 -11.16 -9.82
CA LEU A 18 -20.88 -9.92 -9.12
C LEU A 18 -20.14 -10.18 -7.80
N ALA A 19 -20.49 -11.24 -7.09
CA ALA A 19 -19.84 -11.62 -5.83
C ALA A 19 -18.50 -12.33 -6.04
N THR A 20 -18.31 -13.04 -7.15
CA THR A 20 -17.10 -13.84 -7.46
C THR A 20 -16.17 -13.21 -8.50
N GLY A 21 -16.46 -12.01 -8.97
CA GLY A 21 -15.60 -11.28 -9.92
C GLY A 21 -14.14 -11.24 -9.45
N CYS A 22 -13.22 -11.55 -10.38
CA CYS A 22 -11.79 -11.69 -10.10
C CYS A 22 -11.08 -10.38 -9.72
N ASP A 23 -11.71 -9.22 -9.92
CA ASP A 23 -11.14 -7.94 -9.54
C ASP A 23 -11.52 -7.58 -8.08
N PRO A 24 -10.55 -7.60 -7.15
CA PRO A 24 -10.83 -7.37 -5.73
C PRO A 24 -11.43 -5.99 -5.44
N VAL A 25 -11.10 -4.99 -6.27
CA VAL A 25 -11.55 -3.60 -6.13
C VAL A 25 -13.02 -3.44 -6.51
N THR A 26 -13.41 -3.99 -7.66
CA THR A 26 -14.80 -4.00 -8.13
C THR A 26 -15.70 -4.79 -7.18
N ARG A 27 -15.22 -5.93 -6.66
CA ARG A 27 -15.95 -6.73 -5.65
C ARG A 27 -16.19 -5.93 -4.37
N HIS A 28 -15.17 -5.23 -3.86
CA HIS A 28 -15.31 -4.41 -2.66
C HIS A 28 -16.33 -3.27 -2.86
N LYS A 29 -16.26 -2.56 -3.99
CA LYS A 29 -17.20 -1.48 -4.33
C LYS A 29 -18.64 -1.99 -4.45
N ALA A 30 -18.86 -3.12 -5.12
CA ALA A 30 -20.17 -3.73 -5.25
C ALA A 30 -20.76 -4.16 -3.89
N LEU A 31 -19.95 -4.80 -3.04
CA LEU A 31 -20.37 -5.24 -1.71
C LEU A 31 -20.72 -4.06 -0.80
N THR A 32 -19.98 -2.95 -0.86
CA THR A 32 -20.29 -1.73 -0.09
C THR A 32 -21.56 -1.01 -0.56
N SER A 33 -21.99 -1.21 -1.80
CA SER A 33 -23.22 -0.59 -2.34
C SER A 33 -24.48 -1.43 -2.11
N ILE A 34 -24.33 -2.74 -1.86
CA ILE A 34 -25.45 -3.68 -1.70
C ILE A 34 -25.70 -4.01 -0.23
N LEU A 35 -24.66 -4.07 0.58
CA LEU A 35 -24.75 -4.40 2.01
C LEU A 35 -24.48 -3.14 2.85
N ASP A 36 -25.54 -2.39 3.15
CA ASP A 36 -25.51 -1.35 4.19
C ASP A 36 -25.12 -2.00 5.52
N GLY A 37 -23.85 -1.84 5.91
CA GLY A 37 -23.27 -2.52 7.09
C GLY A 37 -21.94 -3.24 6.81
N TYR A 38 -21.47 -3.28 5.56
CA TYR A 38 -20.07 -3.61 5.28
C TYR A 38 -19.19 -2.49 5.88
N PRO A 39 -18.20 -2.79 6.74
CA PRO A 39 -17.77 -1.86 7.80
C PRO A 39 -17.35 -0.51 7.23
N THR A 40 -18.24 0.47 7.36
CA THR A 40 -17.92 1.87 7.13
C THR A 40 -17.20 2.39 8.37
N LEU A 41 -16.26 3.28 8.11
CA LEU A 41 -15.38 3.83 9.14
C LEU A 41 -16.22 4.61 10.16
N PRO A 42 -15.90 4.52 11.46
CA PRO A 42 -16.53 5.36 12.47
C PRO A 42 -16.36 6.85 12.10
N PRO A 43 -17.21 7.74 12.65
CA PRO A 43 -17.11 9.17 12.44
C PRO A 43 -15.69 9.67 12.70
N VAL A 44 -15.24 10.65 11.93
CA VAL A 44 -13.87 11.19 12.01
C VAL A 44 -13.58 11.71 13.42
N GLU A 45 -14.59 12.25 14.08
CA GLU A 45 -14.54 12.78 15.44
C GLU A 45 -14.22 11.68 16.48
N GLU A 46 -14.74 10.47 16.27
CA GLU A 46 -14.50 9.32 17.13
C GLU A 46 -13.08 8.77 16.93
N ILE A 47 -12.64 8.67 15.68
CA ILE A 47 -11.27 8.27 15.31
C ILE A 47 -10.26 9.28 15.87
N CYS A 48 -10.51 10.59 15.72
CA CYS A 48 -9.64 11.63 16.22
C CYS A 48 -9.54 11.64 17.75
N ARG A 49 -10.63 11.35 18.48
CA ARG A 49 -10.62 11.25 19.94
C ARG A 49 -9.77 10.08 20.44
N GLU A 50 -9.93 8.91 19.81
CA GLU A 50 -9.10 7.73 20.14
C GLU A 50 -7.61 7.99 19.85
N HIS A 51 -7.31 8.66 18.73
CA HIS A 51 -5.93 9.07 18.42
C HIS A 51 -5.39 10.13 19.38
N GLU A 52 -6.20 11.09 19.81
CA GLU A 52 -5.76 12.14 20.74
C GLU A 52 -5.46 11.56 22.12
N GLU A 53 -6.25 10.62 22.61
CA GLU A 53 -6.00 9.95 23.89
C GLU A 53 -4.76 9.03 23.82
N ARG A 54 -4.58 8.27 22.73
CA ARG A 54 -3.36 7.48 22.50
C ARG A 54 -2.12 8.35 22.29
N ALA A 55 -2.23 9.46 21.56
CA ALA A 55 -1.13 10.39 21.33
C ALA A 55 -0.74 11.14 22.62
N LYS A 56 -1.71 11.48 23.49
CA LYS A 56 -1.42 12.00 24.83
C LYS A 56 -0.69 10.96 25.70
N ALA A 57 -1.06 9.68 25.61
CA ALA A 57 -0.37 8.60 26.31
C ALA A 57 1.09 8.39 25.81
N VAL A 58 1.34 8.51 24.50
CA VAL A 58 2.67 8.37 23.89
C VAL A 58 3.54 9.63 24.09
N CYS A 59 2.96 10.83 24.00
CA CYS A 59 3.69 12.09 24.20
C CYS A 59 4.17 12.27 25.65
N LEU A 60 3.43 11.72 26.63
CA LEU A 60 3.88 11.65 28.03
C LEU A 60 5.14 10.78 28.22
N GLN A 61 5.42 9.85 27.30
CA GLN A 61 6.60 8.98 27.35
C GLN A 61 7.80 9.53 26.55
N GLN A 62 7.62 10.51 25.65
CA GLN A 62 8.64 10.95 24.69
C GLN A 62 9.25 12.34 24.96
N LYS A 63 9.33 12.79 26.23
CA LYS A 63 9.87 14.12 26.57
C LYS A 63 11.37 14.37 26.26
N THR A 64 12.07 13.50 25.54
CA THR A 64 13.47 13.72 25.15
C THR A 64 13.79 13.16 23.76
N ALA A 65 13.38 13.83 22.68
CA ALA A 65 14.09 13.77 21.39
C ALA A 65 13.56 14.84 20.43
N SER A 66 14.25 15.98 20.34
CA SER A 66 14.20 16.83 19.16
C SER A 66 15.11 16.23 18.10
N VAL A 67 14.54 15.60 17.07
CA VAL A 67 15.30 15.20 15.89
C VAL A 67 15.45 16.44 15.00
N PRO A 68 16.67 16.88 14.68
CA PRO A 68 16.86 18.00 13.78
C PRO A 68 16.43 17.61 12.36
N LEU A 69 15.58 18.45 11.75
CA LEU A 69 15.25 18.40 10.33
C LEU A 69 16.51 18.72 9.53
N SER A 70 17.15 17.69 8.97
CA SER A 70 18.29 17.86 8.08
C SER A 70 17.81 17.91 6.62
N PRO A 71 18.08 18.99 5.87
CA PRO A 71 17.79 19.06 4.45
C PRO A 71 18.92 18.32 3.72
N THR A 72 18.73 17.04 3.42
CA THR A 72 19.66 16.32 2.56
C THR A 72 19.05 16.18 1.18
N ALA A 73 19.72 16.79 0.20
CA ALA A 73 19.48 16.61 -1.22
C ALA A 73 19.32 15.12 -1.53
N ALA A 74 18.28 14.79 -2.30
CA ALA A 74 17.92 13.43 -2.68
C ALA A 74 19.11 12.74 -3.38
N ARG A 75 19.86 11.94 -2.61
CA ARG A 75 20.75 10.94 -3.19
C ARG A 75 19.86 9.80 -3.66
N GLY A 76 20.11 9.30 -4.88
CA GLY A 76 19.47 8.08 -5.37
C GLY A 76 19.69 6.92 -4.41
N SER A 77 18.87 5.88 -4.56
CA SER A 77 18.99 4.66 -3.78
C SER A 77 19.25 3.45 -4.65
N GLU A 78 19.98 2.49 -4.10
CA GLU A 78 20.32 1.23 -4.73
C GLU A 78 19.89 0.09 -3.79
N HIS A 79 19.34 -0.98 -4.34
CA HIS A 79 18.95 -2.14 -3.57
C HIS A 79 20.19 -2.95 -3.18
N ASN A 80 20.35 -3.33 -1.91
CA ASN A 80 21.57 -4.00 -1.44
C ASN A 80 21.94 -5.24 -2.28
N PRO A 81 21.01 -6.19 -2.55
CA PRO A 81 21.27 -7.31 -3.47
C PRO A 81 21.79 -6.90 -4.85
N TYR A 82 21.32 -5.77 -5.38
CA TYR A 82 21.80 -5.25 -6.67
C TYR A 82 23.22 -4.69 -6.55
N LYS A 83 23.47 -3.87 -5.52
CA LYS A 83 24.80 -3.31 -5.22
C LYS A 83 25.86 -4.40 -4.99
N GLU A 84 25.46 -5.49 -4.35
CA GLU A 84 26.31 -6.66 -4.07
C GLU A 84 26.41 -7.63 -5.25
N LYS A 85 25.74 -7.34 -6.38
CA LYS A 85 25.72 -8.19 -7.58
C LYS A 85 25.17 -9.60 -7.34
N LEU A 86 24.24 -9.74 -6.40
CA LEU A 86 23.53 -10.98 -6.08
C LEU A 86 22.38 -11.23 -7.05
N CYS A 87 22.66 -11.20 -8.35
CA CYS A 87 21.65 -11.28 -9.42
C CYS A 87 20.82 -12.57 -9.31
N ASN A 88 21.45 -13.66 -8.88
CA ASN A 88 20.84 -14.98 -8.75
C ASN A 88 19.89 -15.13 -7.55
N SER A 89 19.87 -14.15 -6.64
CA SER A 89 18.89 -14.10 -5.54
C SER A 89 17.50 -13.69 -6.00
N CYS A 90 17.39 -13.16 -7.23
CA CYS A 90 16.12 -12.78 -7.84
C CYS A 90 15.92 -13.38 -9.23
N HIS A 91 16.97 -13.50 -10.03
CA HIS A 91 16.92 -14.06 -11.39
C HIS A 91 17.51 -15.47 -11.44
N LYS A 92 17.04 -16.30 -12.37
CA LYS A 92 17.64 -17.61 -12.64
C LYS A 92 18.89 -17.44 -13.52
N ALA A 93 20.00 -18.02 -13.07
CA ALA A 93 21.31 -17.86 -13.71
C ALA A 93 21.44 -18.59 -15.07
N ASP A 94 20.62 -19.61 -15.30
CA ASP A 94 20.69 -20.57 -16.41
C ASP A 94 19.99 -20.10 -17.70
N LYS A 95 19.22 -19.01 -17.64
CA LYS A 95 18.36 -18.57 -18.76
C LYS A 95 18.70 -17.17 -19.29
N GLY A 96 19.91 -16.68 -19.03
CA GLY A 96 20.39 -15.40 -19.53
C GLY A 96 19.68 -14.22 -18.85
N GLY A 97 20.08 -13.91 -17.61
CA GLY A 97 19.66 -12.72 -16.89
C GLY A 97 20.22 -11.46 -17.52
N GLY A 98 19.70 -11.09 -18.69
CA GLY A 98 19.95 -9.83 -19.37
C GLY A 98 18.85 -8.81 -19.04
N SER A 99 19.26 -7.57 -18.83
CA SER A 99 18.42 -6.41 -18.54
C SER A 99 17.58 -5.96 -19.76
N GLY A 100 16.69 -6.81 -20.25
CA GLY A 100 15.78 -6.44 -21.34
C GLY A 100 14.85 -7.57 -21.78
N GLY A 101 13.56 -7.43 -21.44
CA GLY A 101 12.49 -8.34 -21.88
C GLY A 101 11.68 -8.92 -20.73
N GLU A 102 10.41 -9.23 -21.01
CA GLU A 102 9.35 -9.61 -20.05
C GLU A 102 9.65 -10.84 -19.18
N ASP A 103 10.72 -11.60 -19.46
CA ASP A 103 10.99 -12.88 -18.81
C ASP A 103 12.43 -13.02 -18.30
N GLY A 104 13.02 -11.96 -17.75
CA GLY A 104 14.23 -12.09 -16.93
C GLY A 104 13.96 -13.05 -15.77
N LEU A 105 14.10 -14.35 -16.00
CA LEU A 105 13.30 -15.39 -15.36
C LEU A 105 13.48 -15.33 -13.85
N LEU A 106 12.46 -14.85 -13.14
CA LEU A 106 12.55 -14.68 -11.69
C LEU A 106 12.54 -16.04 -11.00
N ILE A 107 13.24 -16.16 -9.87
CA ILE A 107 13.25 -17.40 -9.08
C ILE A 107 11.88 -17.71 -8.46
N LYS A 108 11.03 -16.69 -8.35
CA LYS A 108 9.64 -16.76 -7.86
C LYS A 108 8.78 -15.76 -8.66
N PRO A 109 7.44 -15.94 -8.73
CA PRO A 109 6.55 -14.91 -9.24
C PRO A 109 6.75 -13.59 -8.49
N ARG A 110 6.59 -12.47 -9.21
CA ARG A 110 6.89 -11.12 -8.71
C ARG A 110 6.16 -10.81 -7.40
N GLU A 111 4.93 -11.31 -7.25
CA GLU A 111 4.05 -11.07 -6.11
C GLU A 111 4.63 -11.62 -4.79
N TYR A 112 5.44 -12.69 -4.88
CA TYR A 112 6.01 -13.38 -3.73
C TYR A 112 7.52 -13.15 -3.58
N LEU A 113 8.18 -12.60 -4.60
CA LEU A 113 9.62 -12.50 -4.65
C LEU A 113 10.16 -11.61 -3.53
N CYS A 114 9.62 -10.40 -3.39
CA CYS A 114 10.10 -9.41 -2.42
C CYS A 114 9.91 -9.88 -0.97
N VAL A 115 8.75 -10.46 -0.67
CA VAL A 115 8.39 -10.95 0.67
C VAL A 115 9.12 -12.25 1.06
N THR A 116 9.87 -12.86 0.14
CA THR A 116 10.77 -13.98 0.50
C THR A 116 11.82 -13.54 1.51
N CYS A 117 12.28 -12.28 1.41
CA CYS A 117 13.19 -11.66 2.37
C CYS A 117 12.49 -10.62 3.27
N HIS A 118 11.59 -9.80 2.72
CA HIS A 118 10.90 -8.74 3.47
C HIS A 118 9.58 -9.24 4.09
N LYS A 119 9.68 -10.22 5.00
CA LYS A 119 8.52 -10.94 5.57
C LYS A 119 7.64 -10.06 6.47
N ASP A 120 8.23 -9.05 7.10
CA ASP A 120 7.55 -8.28 8.14
C ASP A 120 6.67 -7.14 7.60
N LEU A 121 6.73 -6.85 6.28
CA LEU A 121 6.06 -5.70 5.67
C LEU A 121 4.53 -5.75 5.75
N LEU A 122 3.95 -6.95 5.78
CA LEU A 122 2.51 -7.18 5.67
C LEU A 122 1.94 -7.87 6.93
N THR A 123 2.60 -7.71 8.07
CA THR A 123 2.26 -8.40 9.32
C THR A 123 1.12 -7.75 10.10
N LYS A 124 0.85 -6.46 9.86
CA LYS A 124 -0.20 -5.73 10.58
C LYS A 124 -1.59 -6.03 10.02
N ARG A 125 -2.61 -5.73 10.84
CA ARG A 125 -4.02 -6.11 10.58
C ARG A 125 -4.56 -5.59 9.25
N PHE A 126 -4.20 -4.38 8.87
CA PHE A 126 -4.63 -3.77 7.61
C PHE A 126 -3.45 -3.64 6.68
N GLN A 127 -3.58 -4.18 5.47
CA GLN A 127 -2.55 -4.13 4.43
C GLN A 127 -2.96 -3.13 3.34
N HIS A 128 -2.01 -2.36 2.85
CA HIS A 128 -2.23 -1.38 1.80
C HIS A 128 -2.39 -2.10 0.45
N GLY A 129 -3.40 -1.73 -0.35
CA GLY A 129 -3.88 -2.50 -1.51
C GLY A 129 -2.79 -3.04 -2.44
N PRO A 130 -1.92 -2.19 -3.02
CA PRO A 130 -0.83 -2.64 -3.90
C PRO A 130 0.15 -3.60 -3.20
N ALA A 131 0.47 -3.35 -1.94
CA ALA A 131 1.38 -4.19 -1.17
C ALA A 131 0.73 -5.55 -0.81
N ALA A 132 -0.56 -5.54 -0.46
CA ALA A 132 -1.34 -6.73 -0.12
C ALA A 132 -1.43 -7.75 -1.27
N VAL A 133 -1.39 -7.26 -2.52
CA VAL A 133 -1.41 -8.11 -3.73
C VAL A 133 -0.02 -8.39 -4.30
N GLY A 134 1.04 -7.94 -3.61
CA GLY A 134 2.42 -8.17 -4.06
C GLY A 134 2.86 -7.30 -5.24
N ASP A 135 2.15 -6.22 -5.55
CA ASP A 135 2.52 -5.27 -6.61
C ASP A 135 3.54 -4.24 -6.10
N CYS A 136 4.69 -4.72 -5.64
CA CYS A 136 5.76 -3.89 -5.08
C CYS A 136 6.30 -2.87 -6.10
N LEU A 137 6.23 -3.20 -7.39
CA LEU A 137 6.77 -2.40 -8.49
C LEU A 137 5.89 -1.21 -8.87
N ALA A 138 4.63 -1.17 -8.40
CA ALA A 138 3.79 0.03 -8.48
C ALA A 138 4.46 1.25 -7.83
N CYS A 139 5.30 1.01 -6.82
CA CYS A 139 5.98 2.05 -6.04
C CYS A 139 7.51 1.98 -6.15
N HIS A 140 8.10 0.79 -6.24
CA HIS A 140 9.56 0.60 -6.13
C HIS A 140 10.24 0.17 -7.44
N LEU A 141 11.52 0.50 -7.57
CA LEU A 141 12.44 0.01 -8.59
C LEU A 141 13.40 -1.01 -7.96
N PRO A 142 13.49 -2.25 -8.45
CA PRO A 142 14.16 -3.34 -7.72
C PRO A 142 15.69 -3.26 -7.76
N HIS A 143 16.26 -2.42 -8.63
CA HIS A 143 17.71 -2.26 -8.79
C HIS A 143 18.19 -0.93 -8.22
N THR A 144 17.83 0.15 -8.89
CA THR A 144 18.25 1.52 -8.55
C THR A 144 17.12 2.49 -8.81
N SER A 145 17.15 3.61 -8.08
CA SER A 145 16.25 4.73 -8.27
C SER A 145 16.96 6.05 -8.02
N ALA A 146 16.54 7.10 -8.72
CA ALA A 146 16.91 8.48 -8.39
C ALA A 146 16.28 8.98 -7.07
N ASN A 147 15.25 8.30 -6.56
CA ASN A 147 14.57 8.67 -5.32
C ASN A 147 15.02 7.75 -4.16
N PRO A 148 14.89 8.20 -2.89
CA PRO A 148 15.14 7.36 -1.72
C PRO A 148 14.21 6.13 -1.65
N ALA A 149 14.62 5.10 -0.90
CA ALA A 149 13.84 3.88 -0.68
C ALA A 149 13.36 3.19 -1.98
N LEU A 150 14.13 3.34 -3.05
CA LEU A 150 13.89 2.79 -4.37
C LEU A 150 12.60 3.27 -5.04
N LEU A 151 12.03 4.39 -4.64
CA LEU A 151 10.74 4.81 -5.17
C LEU A 151 10.84 5.20 -6.64
N ASN A 152 9.89 4.78 -7.47
CA ASN A 152 9.87 5.12 -8.90
C ASN A 152 9.57 6.61 -9.18
N THR A 153 9.12 7.35 -8.16
CA THR A 153 8.91 8.80 -8.18
C THR A 153 9.08 9.39 -6.78
N LYS A 154 8.96 10.71 -6.64
CA LYS A 154 8.99 11.40 -5.35
C LYS A 154 7.81 10.97 -4.48
N LYS A 155 8.04 10.87 -3.16
CA LYS A 155 7.05 10.36 -2.19
C LYS A 155 5.70 11.08 -2.28
N GLU A 156 5.73 12.40 -2.36
CA GLU A 156 4.54 13.25 -2.37
C GLU A 156 3.71 13.00 -3.63
N ALA A 157 4.40 12.86 -4.77
CA ALA A 157 3.78 12.57 -6.06
C ALA A 157 3.26 11.13 -6.15
N LEU A 158 3.87 10.18 -5.45
CA LEU A 158 3.50 8.76 -5.52
C LEU A 158 2.09 8.52 -4.97
N CYS A 159 1.79 9.02 -3.77
CA CYS A 159 0.51 8.77 -3.11
C CYS A 159 -0.66 9.37 -3.89
N VAL A 160 -0.50 10.58 -4.42
CA VAL A 160 -1.56 11.30 -5.14
C VAL A 160 -1.84 10.77 -6.55
N LYS A 161 -1.04 9.82 -7.06
CA LYS A 161 -1.37 9.13 -8.33
C LYS A 161 -2.70 8.40 -8.25
N CYS A 162 -3.02 7.83 -7.09
CA CYS A 162 -4.25 7.07 -6.85
C CYS A 162 -5.17 7.79 -5.86
N HIS A 163 -4.61 8.36 -4.79
CA HIS A 163 -5.37 9.07 -3.75
C HIS A 163 -5.63 10.52 -4.16
N THR A 164 -6.57 10.69 -5.09
CA THR A 164 -7.00 11.99 -5.64
C THR A 164 -8.19 12.58 -4.87
N GLU A 165 -8.85 11.76 -4.04
CA GLU A 165 -9.97 12.15 -3.22
C GLU A 165 -9.58 13.16 -2.14
N ARG A 166 -10.57 13.95 -1.71
CA ARG A 166 -10.40 14.84 -0.57
C ARG A 166 -10.17 14.01 0.69
N ARG A 167 -8.94 14.03 1.18
CA ARG A 167 -8.52 13.28 2.37
C ARG A 167 -9.32 13.72 3.59
N LYS A 168 -9.67 12.78 4.47
CA LYS A 168 -10.23 13.10 5.78
C LYS A 168 -9.21 13.91 6.60
N ALA A 169 -9.66 14.72 7.56
CA ALA A 169 -8.79 15.62 8.33
C ALA A 169 -7.96 16.59 7.45
N VAL A 170 -8.56 17.17 6.42
CA VAL A 170 -7.94 18.10 5.45
C VAL A 170 -7.03 19.13 6.11
N ARG A 171 -7.51 19.77 7.18
CA ARG A 171 -6.75 20.79 7.92
C ARG A 171 -5.42 20.25 8.49
N MET A 172 -5.36 18.99 8.89
CA MET A 172 -4.11 18.36 9.34
C MET A 172 -3.17 18.16 8.15
N HIS A 173 -3.68 17.58 7.04
CA HIS A 173 -2.88 17.37 5.83
C HIS A 173 -2.29 18.67 5.30
N ASP A 174 -3.09 19.73 5.18
CA ASP A 174 -2.64 21.03 4.66
C ASP A 174 -1.54 21.60 5.56
N LEU A 175 -1.78 21.68 6.88
CA LEU A 175 -0.82 22.22 7.84
C LEU A 175 0.50 21.45 7.88
N PHE A 176 0.46 20.12 7.72
CA PHE A 176 1.65 19.29 7.80
C PHE A 176 2.43 19.26 6.49
N VAL A 177 1.74 19.28 5.35
CA VAL A 177 2.39 19.43 4.03
C VAL A 177 3.06 20.80 3.91
N GLU A 178 2.42 21.88 4.38
CA GLU A 178 3.04 23.21 4.46
C GLU A 178 4.30 23.22 5.34
N LYS A 179 4.36 22.36 6.35
CA LYS A 179 5.52 22.17 7.23
C LYS A 179 6.55 21.17 6.69
N GLY A 180 6.37 20.66 5.47
CA GLY A 180 7.29 19.72 4.83
C GLY A 180 7.24 18.30 5.39
N ILE A 181 6.16 17.94 6.11
CA ILE A 181 5.93 16.58 6.60
C ILE A 181 5.32 15.75 5.46
N THR A 182 5.91 14.59 5.19
CA THR A 182 5.48 13.68 4.13
C THR A 182 4.47 12.66 4.66
N CYS A 183 3.71 12.04 3.76
CA CYS A 183 2.65 11.11 4.14
C CYS A 183 3.17 9.95 4.99
N ASP A 184 4.37 9.46 4.68
CA ASP A 184 5.00 8.34 5.38
C ASP A 184 5.59 8.70 6.75
N ASN A 185 5.57 9.97 7.16
CA ASN A 185 5.92 10.31 8.55
C ASN A 185 4.87 9.81 9.54
N CYS A 186 3.60 9.74 9.12
CA CYS A 186 2.50 9.25 9.94
C CYS A 186 1.91 7.95 9.41
N HIS A 187 1.87 7.77 8.08
CA HIS A 187 1.31 6.58 7.45
C HIS A 187 2.40 5.55 7.13
N ASP A 188 2.03 4.27 7.18
CA ASP A 188 2.82 3.15 6.69
C ASP A 188 2.27 2.74 5.31
N PRO A 189 3.06 2.83 4.23
CA PRO A 189 2.59 2.52 2.89
C PRO A 189 2.42 1.02 2.61
N HIS A 190 2.77 0.13 3.56
CA HIS A 190 2.66 -1.31 3.43
C HIS A 190 1.55 -1.88 4.31
N SER A 191 1.56 -1.60 5.61
CA SER A 191 0.55 -2.12 6.55
C SER A 191 0.45 -1.32 7.84
N GLY A 192 -0.70 -1.38 8.51
CA GLY A 192 -1.00 -0.67 9.76
C GLY A 192 -2.00 -1.40 10.64
N ASP A 193 -2.05 -1.03 11.92
CA ASP A 193 -3.04 -1.57 12.87
C ASP A 193 -4.37 -0.83 12.82
N SER A 194 -4.39 0.30 12.11
CA SER A 194 -5.59 1.03 11.72
C SER A 194 -5.76 0.98 10.21
N ILE A 195 -7.02 1.06 9.78
CA ILE A 195 -7.43 1.11 8.37
C ILE A 195 -6.88 2.29 7.56
N TYR A 196 -6.41 3.35 8.23
CA TYR A 196 -5.70 4.47 7.59
C TYR A 196 -4.19 4.31 7.62
N PHE A 197 -3.70 3.15 8.04
CA PHE A 197 -2.28 2.80 8.09
C PHE A 197 -1.43 3.76 8.93
N LEU A 198 -1.97 4.31 10.02
CA LEU A 198 -1.18 5.14 10.94
C LEU A 198 -0.16 4.27 11.69
N LYS A 199 1.05 4.82 11.86
CA LYS A 199 2.19 4.19 12.55
C LYS A 199 2.04 4.20 14.07
#